data_AF-A0A2W4TLN8-F1
#
_entry.id   AF-A0A2W4TLN8-F1
#
_cell.length_a   1.000
_cell.length_b   1.000
_cell.length_c   1.000
_cell.angle_alpha   90.00
_cell.angle_beta   90.00
_cell.angle_gamma   90.00
#
_symmetry.space_group_name_H-M   'P 1'
#
loop_
_entity.id
_entity.type
_entity.pdbx_description
1 polymer ?
#
loop_
_entity_poly.entity_id
_entity_poly.type
_entity_poly.pdbx_seq_one_letter_code
_entity_poly.pdbx_strand_id
1 'polypeptide(L)'
;MFEFIIQPLQLFLDGAIGKDRQAKRSLTKKLHLARADCEYLQRQQDCLEQSHQKLKQTCDRITQRQKQLQSEYVQLQKRFGVLAVAQQKAEEQWAIAVDCNERLTVEQSTLAVQLQDLETEIKQLVKLADDDEKRFSAQAENLTLALENEKRENVQLTGEIAVLEASLARQTYQQPQPSNAGKSPTHDHKIPPNDINPDVLKCVDLSEVSIALVGGHDNTRHHVIEKLQQAHGLKKRHLHELSHEHTSDRRQVKEKIKNCDFVFVITGYISHKLHDSVMQLRDKDALKGDVVRLDNHGATGVLRDILTYVAHRFPSAEAS
;
A
#
# COMPACT_ATOMS: atom_id res chain seq x y z
N MET A 1 -46.27 -35.48 -82.39
CA MET A 1 -46.26 -34.82 -83.71
C MET A 1 -46.51 -35.79 -84.88
N PHE A 2 -46.05 -37.05 -84.81
CA PHE A 2 -46.25 -38.04 -85.91
C PHE A 2 -47.63 -38.72 -85.97
N GLU A 3 -48.40 -38.74 -84.87
CA GLU A 3 -49.73 -39.38 -84.87
C GLU A 3 -50.68 -38.76 -85.90
N PHE A 4 -50.54 -37.45 -86.13
CA PHE A 4 -51.35 -36.69 -87.10
C PHE A 4 -51.09 -37.10 -88.56
N ILE A 5 -49.90 -37.67 -88.87
CA ILE A 5 -49.53 -38.13 -90.21
C ILE A 5 -49.81 -39.63 -90.37
N ILE A 6 -49.67 -40.40 -89.29
CA ILE A 6 -49.83 -41.86 -89.31
C ILE A 6 -51.30 -42.28 -89.45
N GLN A 7 -52.23 -41.60 -88.77
CA GLN A 7 -53.66 -41.95 -88.81
C GLN A 7 -54.28 -41.82 -90.22
N PRO A 8 -54.09 -40.71 -90.97
CA PRO A 8 -54.60 -40.59 -92.34
C PRO A 8 -53.98 -41.60 -93.31
N LEU A 9 -52.69 -41.92 -93.14
CA LEU A 9 -52.01 -42.94 -93.95
C LEU A 9 -52.57 -44.34 -93.69
N GLN A 10 -52.92 -44.68 -92.46
CA GLN A 10 -53.59 -45.95 -92.14
C GLN A 10 -54.97 -46.05 -92.81
N LEU A 11 -55.78 -44.98 -92.75
CA LEU A 11 -57.09 -44.90 -93.39
C LEU A 11 -57.00 -44.98 -94.93
N PHE A 12 -56.01 -44.31 -95.54
CA PHE A 12 -55.79 -44.35 -96.99
C PHE A 12 -55.43 -45.75 -97.49
N LEU A 13 -54.70 -46.52 -96.69
CA LEU A 13 -54.29 -47.88 -97.05
C LEU A 13 -55.46 -48.88 -97.00
N ASP A 14 -56.56 -48.62 -96.27
CA ASP A 14 -57.71 -49.55 -96.15
C ASP A 14 -58.56 -49.71 -97.42
N GLY A 15 -58.41 -48.84 -98.42
CA GLY A 15 -59.15 -48.90 -99.68
C GLY A 15 -58.50 -49.67 -100.85
N ALA A 16 -57.26 -50.19 -100.73
CA ALA A 16 -56.53 -50.75 -101.88
C ALA A 16 -56.76 -52.26 -102.12
N ILE A 17 -57.03 -52.68 -103.38
CA ILE A 17 -57.29 -54.08 -103.78
C ILE A 17 -56.24 -54.58 -104.80
N GLY A 18 -55.70 -55.80 -104.63
CA GLY A 18 -54.80 -56.45 -105.60
C GLY A 18 -53.31 -56.47 -105.20
N LYS A 19 -52.37 -56.33 -106.16
CA LYS A 19 -50.90 -56.29 -105.94
C LYS A 19 -50.49 -55.25 -104.87
N ASP A 20 -51.31 -54.22 -104.66
CA ASP A 20 -51.15 -53.22 -103.59
C ASP A 20 -51.23 -53.79 -102.17
N ARG A 21 -51.87 -54.95 -101.97
CA ARG A 21 -52.00 -55.56 -100.62
C ARG A 21 -50.65 -55.97 -100.03
N GLN A 22 -49.70 -56.42 -100.85
CA GLN A 22 -48.36 -56.79 -100.39
C GLN A 22 -47.51 -55.55 -100.08
N ALA A 23 -47.59 -54.52 -100.94
CA ALA A 23 -46.93 -53.23 -100.71
C ALA A 23 -47.47 -52.55 -99.43
N LYS A 24 -48.79 -52.55 -99.23
CA LYS A 24 -49.45 -52.10 -97.99
C LYS A 24 -48.90 -52.82 -96.77
N ARG A 25 -48.90 -54.16 -96.76
CA ARG A 25 -48.38 -54.93 -95.62
C ARG A 25 -46.91 -54.62 -95.33
N SER A 26 -46.09 -54.41 -96.36
CA SER A 26 -44.69 -53.99 -96.21
C SER A 26 -44.61 -52.60 -95.57
N LEU A 27 -45.41 -51.64 -96.05
CA LEU A 27 -45.43 -50.28 -95.54
C LEU A 27 -45.97 -50.18 -94.11
N THR A 28 -47.04 -50.90 -93.78
CA THR A 28 -47.56 -51.01 -92.40
C THR A 28 -46.50 -51.57 -91.46
N LYS A 29 -45.77 -52.64 -91.86
CA LYS A 29 -44.64 -53.15 -91.07
C LYS A 29 -43.55 -52.11 -90.87
N LYS A 30 -43.14 -51.42 -91.93
CA LYS A 30 -42.14 -50.34 -91.85
C LYS A 30 -42.59 -49.19 -90.94
N LEU A 31 -43.87 -48.83 -90.98
CA LEU A 31 -44.44 -47.79 -90.13
C LEU A 31 -44.46 -48.21 -88.66
N HIS A 32 -44.83 -49.46 -88.37
CA HIS A 32 -44.76 -49.99 -87.00
C HIS A 32 -43.32 -50.04 -86.47
N LEU A 33 -42.36 -50.45 -87.30
CA LEU A 33 -40.93 -50.42 -86.94
C LEU A 33 -40.47 -48.98 -86.67
N ALA A 34 -40.76 -48.04 -87.57
CA ALA A 34 -40.41 -46.63 -87.37
C ALA A 34 -41.06 -46.04 -86.11
N ARG A 35 -42.31 -46.42 -85.79
CA ARG A 35 -42.97 -46.01 -84.53
C ARG A 35 -42.23 -46.57 -83.31
N ALA A 36 -41.88 -47.85 -83.34
CA ALA A 36 -41.11 -48.48 -82.25
C ALA A 36 -39.73 -47.81 -82.08
N ASP A 37 -39.05 -47.48 -83.18
CA ASP A 37 -37.77 -46.76 -83.15
C ASP A 37 -37.92 -45.35 -82.59
N CYS A 38 -38.98 -44.61 -82.97
CA CYS A 38 -39.28 -43.30 -82.39
C CYS A 38 -39.57 -43.38 -80.88
N GLU A 39 -40.36 -44.37 -80.45
CA GLU A 39 -40.66 -44.60 -79.03
C GLU A 39 -39.38 -44.97 -78.25
N TYR A 40 -38.49 -45.75 -78.85
CA TYR A 40 -37.20 -46.10 -78.27
C TYR A 40 -36.28 -44.88 -78.13
N LEU A 41 -36.14 -44.07 -79.19
CA LEU A 41 -35.35 -42.84 -79.16
C LEU A 41 -35.90 -41.82 -78.16
N GLN A 42 -37.23 -41.68 -78.05
CA GLN A 42 -37.84 -40.83 -77.04
C GLN A 42 -37.47 -41.29 -75.62
N ARG A 43 -37.55 -42.58 -75.33
CA ARG A 43 -37.12 -43.12 -74.03
C ARG A 43 -35.63 -42.89 -73.76
N GLN A 44 -34.79 -43.00 -74.79
CA GLN A 44 -33.36 -42.68 -74.65
C GLN A 44 -33.14 -41.20 -74.36
N GLN A 45 -33.86 -40.31 -75.05
CA GLN A 45 -33.82 -38.88 -74.80
C GLN A 45 -34.26 -38.56 -73.36
N ASP A 46 -35.38 -39.11 -72.90
CA ASP A 46 -35.89 -38.90 -71.54
C ASP A 46 -34.87 -39.40 -70.49
N CYS A 47 -34.25 -40.56 -70.72
CA CYS A 47 -33.17 -41.07 -69.86
C CYS A 47 -31.95 -40.14 -69.83
N LEU A 48 -31.54 -39.62 -71.00
CA LEU A 48 -30.43 -38.67 -71.10
C LEU A 48 -30.75 -37.35 -70.40
N GLU A 49 -31.96 -36.80 -70.56
CA GLU A 49 -32.40 -35.59 -69.88
C GLU A 49 -32.42 -35.77 -68.36
N GLN A 50 -32.91 -36.90 -67.86
CA GLN A 50 -32.84 -37.22 -66.44
C GLN A 50 -31.39 -37.32 -65.92
N SER A 51 -30.51 -37.96 -66.70
CA SER A 51 -29.09 -38.07 -66.35
C SER A 51 -28.40 -36.70 -66.32
N HIS A 52 -28.72 -35.83 -67.29
CA HIS A 52 -28.22 -34.47 -67.37
C HIS A 52 -28.69 -33.63 -66.17
N GLN A 53 -29.96 -33.77 -65.79
CA GLN A 53 -30.51 -33.09 -64.61
C GLN A 53 -29.82 -33.53 -63.31
N LYS A 54 -29.56 -34.84 -63.14
CA LYS A 54 -28.80 -35.37 -61.99
C LYS A 54 -27.36 -34.87 -61.97
N LEU A 55 -26.70 -34.83 -63.14
CA LEU A 55 -25.33 -34.31 -63.25
C LEU A 55 -25.28 -32.81 -62.92
N LYS A 56 -26.24 -32.02 -63.42
CA LYS A 56 -26.38 -30.60 -63.11
C LYS A 56 -26.54 -30.35 -61.61
N GLN A 57 -27.44 -31.07 -60.95
CA GLN A 57 -27.61 -30.99 -59.50
C GLN A 57 -26.31 -31.35 -58.74
N THR A 58 -25.55 -32.32 -59.24
CA THR A 58 -24.27 -32.71 -58.65
C THR A 58 -23.22 -31.59 -58.81
N CYS A 59 -23.13 -30.99 -60.00
CA CYS A 59 -22.26 -29.84 -60.25
C CYS A 59 -22.61 -28.63 -59.36
N ASP A 60 -23.91 -28.36 -59.17
CA ASP A 60 -24.36 -27.28 -58.29
C ASP A 60 -23.95 -27.54 -56.83
N ARG A 61 -24.12 -28.77 -56.34
CA ARG A 61 -23.68 -29.18 -54.99
C ARG A 61 -22.17 -29.04 -54.81
N ILE A 62 -21.38 -29.48 -55.79
CA ILE A 62 -19.91 -29.36 -55.75
C ILE A 62 -19.51 -27.89 -55.72
N THR A 63 -20.12 -27.05 -56.56
CA THR A 63 -19.85 -25.60 -56.61
C THR A 63 -20.19 -24.92 -55.29
N GLN A 64 -21.33 -25.28 -54.68
CA GLN A 64 -21.71 -24.77 -53.36
C GLN A 64 -20.70 -25.20 -52.28
N ARG A 65 -20.27 -26.46 -52.30
CA ARG A 65 -19.28 -26.96 -51.34
C ARG A 65 -17.92 -26.27 -51.51
N GLN A 66 -17.51 -26.01 -52.75
CA GLN A 66 -16.27 -25.27 -53.03
C GLN A 66 -16.33 -23.85 -52.47
N LYS A 67 -17.46 -23.14 -52.63
CA LYS A 67 -17.65 -21.80 -52.03
C LYS A 67 -17.60 -21.83 -50.51
N GLN A 68 -18.20 -22.85 -49.88
CA GLN A 68 -18.12 -23.04 -48.43
C GLN A 68 -16.66 -23.23 -47.98
N LEU A 69 -15.92 -24.16 -48.59
CA LEU A 69 -14.53 -24.43 -48.26
C LEU A 69 -13.63 -23.19 -48.47
N GLN A 70 -13.88 -22.40 -49.51
CA GLN A 70 -13.16 -21.13 -49.71
C GLN A 70 -13.44 -20.13 -48.58
N SER A 71 -14.69 -20.01 -48.14
CA SER A 71 -15.04 -19.14 -47.01
C SER A 71 -14.42 -19.62 -45.69
N GLU A 72 -14.41 -20.94 -45.44
CA GLU A 72 -13.77 -21.56 -44.27
C GLU A 72 -12.26 -21.32 -44.28
N TYR A 73 -11.61 -21.46 -45.44
CA TYR A 73 -10.18 -21.20 -45.62
C TYR A 73 -9.82 -19.75 -45.28
N VAL A 74 -10.59 -18.77 -45.79
CA VAL A 74 -10.37 -17.35 -45.49
C VAL A 74 -10.57 -17.06 -43.99
N GLN A 75 -11.55 -17.68 -43.35
CA GLN A 75 -11.75 -17.55 -41.90
C GLN A 75 -10.57 -18.15 -41.12
N LEU A 76 -10.08 -19.32 -41.52
CA LEU A 76 -8.94 -19.97 -40.90
C LEU A 76 -7.67 -19.12 -41.03
N GLN A 77 -7.42 -18.54 -42.21
CA GLN A 77 -6.31 -17.63 -42.44
C GLN A 77 -6.37 -16.40 -41.54
N LYS A 78 -7.56 -15.81 -41.34
CA LYS A 78 -7.75 -14.70 -40.38
C LYS A 78 -7.43 -15.13 -38.96
N ARG A 79 -7.87 -16.32 -38.54
CA ARG A 79 -7.58 -16.85 -37.19
C ARG A 79 -6.08 -17.08 -36.98
N PHE A 80 -5.36 -17.60 -37.98
CA PHE A 80 -3.90 -17.72 -37.92
C PHE A 80 -3.21 -16.35 -37.79
N GLY A 81 -3.69 -15.33 -38.51
CA GLY A 81 -3.17 -13.96 -38.37
C GLY A 81 -3.34 -13.41 -36.95
N VAL A 82 -4.50 -13.61 -36.32
CA VAL A 82 -4.75 -13.20 -34.93
C VAL A 82 -3.84 -13.96 -33.95
N LEU A 83 -3.66 -15.27 -34.15
CA LEU A 83 -2.78 -16.08 -33.31
C LEU A 83 -1.30 -15.66 -33.44
N ALA A 84 -0.83 -15.33 -34.64
CA ALA A 84 0.53 -14.85 -34.85
C ALA A 84 0.80 -13.53 -34.12
N VAL A 85 -0.14 -12.58 -34.17
CA VAL A 85 -0.04 -11.32 -33.42
C VAL A 85 -0.08 -11.57 -31.91
N ALA A 86 -0.93 -12.50 -31.45
CA ALA A 86 -0.99 -12.87 -30.04
C ALA A 86 0.32 -13.53 -29.55
N GLN A 87 0.92 -14.39 -30.37
CA GLN A 87 2.21 -15.01 -30.09
C GLN A 87 3.32 -13.96 -29.99
N GLN A 88 3.39 -13.03 -30.95
CA GLN A 88 4.38 -11.95 -30.91
C GLN A 88 4.25 -11.11 -29.62
N LYS A 89 3.03 -10.74 -29.23
CA LYS A 89 2.79 -10.01 -27.97
C LYS A 89 3.22 -10.80 -26.73
N ALA A 90 3.01 -12.12 -26.73
CA ALA A 90 3.44 -12.98 -25.64
C ALA A 90 4.97 -13.05 -25.56
N GLU A 91 5.66 -13.12 -26.70
CA GLU A 91 7.12 -13.07 -26.77
C GLU A 91 7.68 -11.72 -26.29
N GLU A 92 7.06 -10.61 -26.66
CA GLU A 92 7.40 -9.26 -26.15
C GLU A 92 7.22 -9.16 -24.63
N GLN A 93 6.09 -9.66 -24.09
CA GLN A 93 5.85 -9.68 -22.64
C GLN A 93 6.84 -10.57 -21.89
N TRP A 94 7.20 -11.71 -22.47
CA TRP A 94 8.19 -12.60 -21.88
C TRP A 94 9.58 -11.96 -21.84
N ALA A 95 9.98 -11.25 -22.89
CA ALA A 95 11.24 -10.50 -22.92
C ALA A 95 11.30 -9.42 -21.82
N ILE A 96 10.21 -8.67 -21.60
CA ILE A 96 10.11 -7.70 -20.51
C ILE A 96 10.22 -8.39 -19.13
N ALA A 97 9.57 -9.54 -18.97
CA ALA A 97 9.63 -10.30 -17.72
C ALA A 97 11.05 -10.81 -17.41
N VAL A 98 11.80 -11.24 -18.44
CA VAL A 98 13.20 -11.66 -18.31
C VAL A 98 14.08 -10.48 -17.86
N ASP A 99 13.97 -9.31 -18.51
CA ASP A 99 14.73 -8.10 -18.12
C ASP A 99 14.42 -7.67 -16.67
N CYS A 100 13.15 -7.67 -16.27
CA CYS A 100 12.76 -7.38 -14.89
C CYS A 100 13.37 -8.38 -13.89
N ASN A 101 13.42 -9.67 -14.24
CA ASN A 101 14.01 -10.70 -13.39
C ASN A 101 15.54 -10.54 -13.27
N GLU A 102 16.22 -10.17 -14.36
CA GLU A 102 17.66 -9.87 -14.32
C GLU A 102 17.96 -8.68 -13.40
N ARG A 103 17.18 -7.59 -13.49
CA ARG A 103 17.32 -6.43 -12.61
C ARG A 103 17.09 -6.78 -11.14
N LEU A 104 16.05 -7.55 -10.84
CA LEU A 104 15.79 -8.02 -9.48
C LEU A 104 16.94 -8.88 -8.94
N THR A 105 17.54 -9.71 -9.78
CA THR A 105 18.69 -10.56 -9.38
C THR A 105 19.92 -9.71 -9.04
N VAL A 106 20.16 -8.63 -9.79
CA VAL A 106 21.24 -7.66 -9.48
C VAL A 106 20.97 -6.91 -8.18
N GLU A 107 19.73 -6.46 -7.95
CA GLU A 107 19.33 -5.79 -6.70
C GLU A 107 19.47 -6.73 -5.49
N GLN A 108 19.03 -7.99 -5.61
CA GLN A 108 19.21 -8.99 -4.56
C GLN A 108 20.68 -9.24 -4.24
N SER A 109 21.52 -9.35 -5.26
CA SER A 109 22.97 -9.52 -5.09
C SER A 109 23.59 -8.30 -4.39
N THR A 110 23.15 -7.09 -4.75
CA THR A 110 23.61 -5.83 -4.13
C THR A 110 23.23 -5.77 -2.65
N LEU A 111 21.97 -6.11 -2.32
CA LEU A 111 21.49 -6.15 -0.94
C LEU A 111 22.22 -7.21 -0.11
N ALA A 112 22.54 -8.36 -0.70
CA ALA A 112 23.30 -9.42 -0.03
C ALA A 112 24.71 -8.93 0.38
N VAL A 113 25.39 -8.18 -0.50
CA VAL A 113 26.69 -7.57 -0.17
C VAL A 113 26.55 -6.54 0.96
N GLN A 114 25.53 -5.67 0.90
CA GLN A 114 25.29 -4.69 1.98
C GLN A 114 25.01 -5.34 3.33
N LEU A 115 24.24 -6.44 3.35
CA LEU A 115 24.01 -7.20 4.58
C LEU A 115 25.30 -7.80 5.12
N GLN A 116 26.14 -8.36 4.25
CA GLN A 116 27.44 -8.89 4.65
C GLN A 116 28.35 -7.79 5.23
N ASP A 117 28.38 -6.60 4.63
CA ASP A 117 29.15 -5.47 5.14
C ASP A 117 28.67 -5.04 6.54
N LEU A 118 27.35 -4.89 6.73
CA LEU A 118 26.76 -4.58 8.04
C LEU A 118 27.05 -5.66 9.09
N GLU A 119 27.01 -6.95 8.71
CA GLU A 119 27.38 -8.02 9.61
C GLU A 119 28.86 -7.92 10.05
N THR A 120 29.75 -7.52 9.14
CA THR A 120 31.16 -7.30 9.49
C THR A 120 31.35 -6.10 10.40
N GLU A 121 30.62 -5.01 10.16
CA GLU A 121 30.64 -3.81 11.01
C GLU A 121 30.13 -4.11 12.42
N ILE A 122 29.01 -4.83 12.54
CA ILE A 122 28.47 -5.26 13.84
C ILE A 122 29.49 -6.13 14.59
N LYS A 123 30.15 -7.09 13.92
CA LYS A 123 31.20 -7.92 14.53
C LYS A 123 32.37 -7.08 15.03
N GLN A 124 32.75 -6.02 14.31
CA GLN A 124 33.82 -5.11 14.73
C GLN A 124 33.40 -4.29 15.95
N LEU A 125 32.18 -3.76 15.97
CA LEU A 125 31.65 -2.99 17.10
C LEU A 125 31.52 -3.84 18.37
N VAL A 126 31.05 -5.09 18.25
CA VAL A 126 30.99 -6.04 19.38
C VAL A 126 32.39 -6.29 19.94
N LYS A 127 33.38 -6.54 19.08
CA LYS A 127 34.77 -6.73 19.53
C LYS A 127 35.32 -5.50 20.25
N LEU A 128 35.02 -4.29 19.75
CA LEU A 128 35.44 -3.05 20.38
C LEU A 128 34.78 -2.86 21.76
N ALA A 129 33.49 -3.19 21.88
CA ALA A 129 32.78 -3.16 23.15
C ALA A 129 33.38 -4.16 24.17
N ASP A 130 33.71 -5.38 23.73
CA ASP A 130 34.37 -6.39 24.58
C ASP A 130 35.75 -5.91 25.07
N ASP A 131 36.51 -5.22 24.20
CA ASP A 131 37.83 -4.69 24.54
C ASP A 131 37.72 -3.49 25.51
N ASP A 132 36.73 -2.62 25.33
CA ASP A 132 36.41 -1.53 26.26
C ASP A 132 35.93 -2.04 27.61
N GLU A 133 35.09 -3.08 27.66
CA GLU A 133 34.63 -3.71 28.90
C GLU A 133 35.82 -4.26 29.71
N LYS A 134 36.74 -4.99 29.04
CA LYS A 134 37.97 -5.49 29.68
C LYS A 134 38.82 -4.34 30.22
N ARG A 135 38.96 -3.25 29.45
CA ARG A 135 39.72 -2.07 29.86
C ARG A 135 39.12 -1.40 31.09
N PHE A 136 37.79 -1.22 31.12
CA PHE A 136 37.10 -0.63 32.26
C PHE A 136 37.14 -1.54 33.48
N SER A 137 37.02 -2.87 33.32
CA SER A 137 37.17 -3.83 34.41
C SER A 137 38.56 -3.73 35.04
N ALA A 138 39.62 -3.72 34.22
CA ALA A 138 40.98 -3.57 34.71
C ALA A 138 41.21 -2.23 35.42
N GLN A 139 40.63 -1.14 34.91
CA GLN A 139 40.71 0.17 35.55
C GLN A 139 39.96 0.21 36.90
N ALA A 140 38.80 -0.44 36.98
CA ALA A 140 38.02 -0.55 38.22
C ALA A 140 38.76 -1.36 39.28
N GLU A 141 39.39 -2.47 38.90
CA GLU A 141 40.25 -3.26 39.80
C GLU A 141 41.42 -2.43 40.33
N ASN A 142 42.12 -1.69 39.45
CA ASN A 142 43.22 -0.81 39.84
C ASN A 142 42.80 0.29 40.82
N LEU A 143 41.65 0.94 40.57
CA LEU A 143 41.10 1.96 41.47
C LEU A 143 40.67 1.36 42.81
N THR A 144 40.14 0.14 42.81
CA THR A 144 39.76 -0.56 44.04
C THR A 144 41.00 -0.87 44.89
N LEU A 145 42.07 -1.36 44.28
CA LEU A 145 43.36 -1.57 44.95
C LEU A 145 43.97 -0.27 45.49
N ALA A 146 43.91 0.82 44.71
CA ALA A 146 44.37 2.14 45.17
C ALA A 146 43.57 2.64 46.37
N LEU A 147 42.24 2.52 46.34
CA LEU A 147 41.36 2.89 47.45
C LEU A 147 41.66 2.06 48.71
N GLU A 148 41.94 0.77 48.58
CA GLU A 148 42.32 -0.06 49.72
C GLU A 148 43.66 0.35 50.34
N ASN A 149 44.65 0.71 49.51
CA ASN A 149 45.93 1.22 50.00
C ASN A 149 45.77 2.54 50.75
N GLU A 150 45.03 3.50 50.18
CA GLU A 150 44.69 4.78 50.83
C GLU A 150 43.94 4.58 52.15
N LYS A 151 43.02 3.61 52.21
CA LYS A 151 42.34 3.25 53.47
C LYS A 151 43.32 2.74 54.52
N ARG A 152 44.29 1.90 54.15
CA ARG A 152 45.33 1.41 55.09
C ARG A 152 46.20 2.56 55.59
N GLU A 153 46.61 3.46 54.72
CA GLU A 153 47.42 4.63 55.08
C GLU A 153 46.63 5.58 56.01
N ASN A 154 45.36 5.85 55.70
CA ASN A 154 44.50 6.65 56.58
C ASN A 154 44.32 6.02 57.97
N VAL A 155 44.17 4.70 58.06
CA VAL A 155 44.11 4.01 59.36
C VAL A 155 45.42 4.18 60.14
N GLN A 156 46.56 4.10 59.46
CA GLN A 156 47.87 4.33 60.08
C GLN A 156 48.01 5.76 60.60
N LEU A 157 47.72 6.77 59.77
CA LEU A 157 47.77 8.19 60.15
C LEU A 157 46.79 8.51 61.29
N THR A 158 45.59 7.92 61.28
CA THR A 158 44.62 8.08 62.37
C THR A 158 45.19 7.53 63.68
N GLY A 159 45.91 6.41 63.63
CA GLY A 159 46.63 5.86 64.77
C GLY A 159 47.72 6.81 65.30
N GLU A 160 48.49 7.42 64.40
CA GLU A 160 49.52 8.41 64.75
C GLU A 160 48.91 9.69 65.35
N ILE A 161 47.82 10.21 64.76
CA ILE A 161 47.06 11.35 65.30
C ILE A 161 46.57 11.04 66.71
N ALA A 162 45.98 9.87 66.95
CA ALA A 162 45.50 9.50 68.28
C ALA A 162 46.63 9.48 69.33
N VAL A 163 47.84 9.04 68.97
CA VAL A 163 49.03 9.09 69.83
C VAL A 163 49.48 10.53 70.11
N LEU A 164 49.48 11.38 69.09
CA LEU A 164 49.82 12.80 69.21
C LEU A 164 48.78 13.56 70.05
N GLU A 165 47.49 13.37 69.80
CA GLU A 165 46.39 13.95 70.59
C GLU A 165 46.46 13.53 72.06
N ALA A 166 46.72 12.25 72.34
CA ALA A 166 46.92 11.79 73.72
C ALA A 166 48.14 12.47 74.38
N SER A 167 49.17 12.80 73.60
CA SER A 167 50.34 13.54 74.08
C SER A 167 50.03 15.03 74.32
N LEU A 168 49.27 15.64 73.40
CA LEU A 168 48.83 17.03 73.48
C LEU A 168 47.83 17.26 74.61
N ALA A 169 46.91 16.32 74.83
CA ALA A 169 45.95 16.34 75.95
C ALA A 169 46.66 16.36 77.30
N ARG A 170 47.74 15.58 77.46
CA ARG A 170 48.60 15.66 78.67
C ARG A 170 49.21 17.05 78.85
N GLN A 171 49.46 17.77 77.75
CA GLN A 171 50.00 19.13 77.73
C GLN A 171 48.91 20.19 78.00
N THR A 172 47.70 20.03 77.47
CA THR A 172 46.59 20.99 77.61
C THR A 172 45.96 20.99 79.00
N TYR A 173 46.13 19.93 79.81
CA TYR A 173 45.85 19.99 81.26
C TYR A 173 46.64 21.11 81.99
N GLN A 174 47.61 21.77 81.34
CA GLN A 174 48.34 22.91 81.88
C GLN A 174 47.81 24.29 81.45
N GLN A 175 46.82 24.40 80.55
CA GLN A 175 46.26 25.71 80.13
C GLN A 175 44.73 25.69 79.88
N PRO A 176 43.94 26.57 80.52
CA PRO A 176 42.51 26.69 80.29
C PRO A 176 42.21 27.46 78.99
N GLN A 177 41.28 26.97 78.17
CA GLN A 177 40.77 27.70 77.00
C GLN A 177 39.25 27.97 77.03
N PRO A 178 38.81 29.06 76.35
CA PRO A 178 37.46 29.60 76.40
C PRO A 178 36.57 29.17 75.23
N SER A 179 35.27 29.06 75.51
CA SER A 179 34.19 28.74 74.58
C SER A 179 33.71 29.94 73.77
N ASN A 180 33.43 29.77 72.48
CA ASN A 180 32.34 30.49 71.83
C ASN A 180 31.76 29.77 70.60
N ALA A 181 30.43 29.72 70.58
CA ALA A 181 29.58 29.10 69.58
C ALA A 181 28.88 30.18 68.74
N GLY A 182 28.63 29.90 67.46
CA GLY A 182 27.83 30.78 66.59
C GLY A 182 27.35 30.06 65.34
N LYS A 183 26.15 29.49 65.42
CA LYS A 183 25.33 29.00 64.30
C LYS A 183 24.67 30.18 63.59
N SER A 184 24.42 30.08 62.28
CA SER A 184 23.27 30.73 61.63
C SER A 184 22.76 29.92 60.42
N PRO A 185 21.42 29.70 60.28
CA PRO A 185 20.80 28.89 59.23
C PRO A 185 19.88 29.68 58.26
N THR A 186 19.38 28.97 57.23
CA THR A 186 18.10 29.17 56.46
C THR A 186 18.04 30.34 55.46
N HIS A 187 17.29 30.35 54.34
CA HIS A 187 15.98 29.77 54.03
C HIS A 187 15.73 29.79 52.49
N ASP A 188 15.20 28.71 51.91
CA ASP A 188 14.61 28.67 50.57
C ASP A 188 13.08 28.86 50.66
N HIS A 189 12.50 29.66 49.76
CA HIS A 189 11.05 29.83 49.59
C HIS A 189 10.58 29.17 48.28
N LYS A 190 9.66 28.20 48.39
CA LYS A 190 8.89 27.63 47.28
C LYS A 190 7.44 28.11 47.32
N ILE A 191 6.94 28.45 46.12
CA ILE A 191 5.59 28.87 45.77
C ILE A 191 4.62 27.67 45.86
N PRO A 192 3.35 27.86 46.26
CA PRO A 192 2.39 26.77 46.49
C PRO A 192 1.92 26.12 45.17
N PRO A 193 1.83 24.79 45.09
CA PRO A 193 1.22 24.09 43.96
C PRO A 193 -0.30 24.05 44.10
N ASN A 194 -1.02 24.38 43.02
CA ASN A 194 -2.47 24.29 42.92
C ASN A 194 -2.97 22.84 43.06
N ASP A 195 -3.86 22.60 44.02
CA ASP A 195 -4.60 21.35 44.25
C ASP A 195 -5.76 21.21 43.25
N ILE A 196 -5.47 20.75 42.02
CA ILE A 196 -6.52 20.26 41.12
C ILE A 196 -6.73 18.78 41.42
N ASN A 197 -7.95 18.41 41.85
CA ASN A 197 -8.30 17.03 42.16
C ASN A 197 -8.14 16.14 40.90
N PRO A 198 -7.26 15.12 40.92
CA PRO A 198 -6.96 14.28 39.75
C PRO A 198 -8.16 13.49 39.22
N ASP A 199 -9.21 13.32 40.02
CA ASP A 199 -10.42 12.61 39.58
C ASP A 199 -11.31 13.44 38.65
N VAL A 200 -11.26 14.77 38.73
CA VAL A 200 -11.96 15.67 37.80
C VAL A 200 -11.36 15.57 36.39
N LEU A 201 -10.04 15.39 36.30
CA LEU A 201 -9.33 15.29 35.02
C LEU A 201 -9.71 14.02 34.24
N LYS A 202 -10.14 12.94 34.92
CA LYS A 202 -10.51 11.68 34.26
C LYS A 202 -11.83 11.72 33.51
N CYS A 203 -12.73 12.65 33.86
CA CYS A 203 -14.09 12.71 33.31
C CYS A 203 -14.25 13.67 32.12
N VAL A 204 -13.17 14.28 31.63
CA VAL A 204 -13.23 15.20 30.48
C VAL A 204 -13.36 14.39 29.18
N ASP A 205 -14.49 14.56 28.48
CA ASP A 205 -14.69 14.01 27.13
C ASP A 205 -14.20 14.99 26.06
N LEU A 206 -13.33 14.50 25.16
CA LEU A 206 -12.77 15.25 24.05
C LEU A 206 -13.26 14.74 22.69
N SER A 207 -14.30 13.91 22.65
CA SER A 207 -14.76 13.22 21.43
C SER A 207 -15.25 14.14 20.30
N GLU A 208 -15.62 15.38 20.63
CA GLU A 208 -16.08 16.43 19.70
C GLU A 208 -15.11 17.60 19.54
N VAL A 209 -14.06 17.66 20.37
CA VAL A 209 -13.13 18.80 20.40
C VAL A 209 -12.00 18.58 19.40
N SER A 210 -11.71 19.60 18.61
CA SER A 210 -10.56 19.60 17.69
C SER A 210 -9.37 20.36 18.27
N ILE A 211 -8.23 19.67 18.36
CA ILE A 211 -7.03 20.14 19.06
C ILE A 211 -5.83 20.10 18.12
N ALA A 212 -5.04 21.17 18.10
CA ALA A 212 -3.72 21.20 17.50
C ALA A 212 -2.63 21.26 18.56
N LEU A 213 -1.60 20.43 18.43
CA LEU A 213 -0.38 20.48 19.24
C LEU A 213 0.76 21.06 18.40
N VAL A 214 1.32 22.17 18.87
CA VAL A 214 2.39 22.91 18.18
C VAL A 214 3.67 22.86 19.03
N GLY A 215 4.75 22.32 18.45
CA GLY A 215 6.05 22.22 19.11
C GLY A 215 6.19 21.00 20.04
N GLY A 216 7.13 21.08 20.99
CA GLY A 216 7.46 19.99 21.91
C GLY A 216 8.37 18.91 21.28
N HIS A 217 8.99 18.09 22.13
CA HIS A 217 9.77 16.93 21.68
C HIS A 217 8.83 15.83 21.17
N ASP A 218 9.28 15.04 20.18
CA ASP A 218 8.48 14.00 19.53
C ASP A 218 7.90 12.99 20.52
N ASN A 219 8.73 12.49 21.45
CA ASN A 219 8.30 11.61 22.55
C ASN A 219 7.20 12.23 23.42
N THR A 220 7.31 13.51 23.76
CA THR A 220 6.32 14.22 24.58
C THR A 220 4.99 14.33 23.84
N ARG A 221 5.02 14.72 22.55
CA ARG A 221 3.80 14.79 21.73
C ARG A 221 3.14 13.43 21.61
N HIS A 222 3.87 12.39 21.20
CA HIS A 222 3.32 11.05 21.03
C HIS A 222 2.66 10.54 22.31
N HIS A 223 3.31 10.74 23.46
CA HIS A 223 2.74 10.32 24.75
C HIS A 223 1.46 11.08 25.11
N VAL A 224 1.44 12.40 24.92
CA VAL A 224 0.25 13.23 25.19
C VAL A 224 -0.90 12.82 24.26
N ILE A 225 -0.61 12.60 22.98
CA ILE A 225 -1.58 12.21 21.96
C ILE A 225 -2.20 10.86 22.28
N GLU A 226 -1.35 9.88 22.58
CA GLU A 226 -1.79 8.54 22.97
C GLU A 226 -2.72 8.61 24.19
N LYS A 227 -2.36 9.39 25.22
CA LYS A 227 -3.18 9.55 26.42
C LYS A 227 -4.50 10.28 26.14
N LEU A 228 -4.51 11.33 25.33
CA LEU A 228 -5.74 12.03 24.95
C LEU A 228 -6.69 11.12 24.14
N GLN A 229 -6.15 10.28 23.26
CA GLN A 229 -6.94 9.33 22.48
C GLN A 229 -7.49 8.18 23.33
N GLN A 230 -6.64 7.56 24.15
CA GLN A 230 -7.00 6.38 24.94
C GLN A 230 -7.89 6.72 26.15
N ALA A 231 -7.59 7.79 26.89
CA ALA A 231 -8.27 8.10 28.14
C ALA A 231 -9.42 9.09 28.01
N HIS A 232 -9.40 9.96 26.98
CA HIS A 232 -10.36 11.07 26.83
C HIS A 232 -11.15 11.03 25.51
N GLY A 233 -11.04 9.95 24.74
CA GLY A 233 -11.85 9.72 23.54
C GLY A 233 -11.54 10.64 22.36
N LEU A 234 -10.41 11.35 22.36
CA LEU A 234 -10.04 12.23 21.25
C LEU A 234 -9.90 11.43 19.95
N LYS A 235 -10.68 11.76 18.92
CA LYS A 235 -10.60 11.05 17.63
C LYS A 235 -9.37 11.50 16.85
N LYS A 236 -8.63 10.57 16.23
CA LYS A 236 -7.42 10.86 15.43
C LYS A 236 -7.61 11.95 14.36
N ARG A 237 -8.80 12.05 13.77
CA ARG A 237 -9.14 13.07 12.75
C ARG A 237 -9.23 14.51 13.29
N HIS A 238 -9.37 14.67 14.60
CA HIS A 238 -9.53 15.95 15.29
C HIS A 238 -8.22 16.41 15.95
N LEU A 239 -7.12 15.70 15.71
CA LEU A 239 -5.81 16.00 16.26
C LEU A 239 -4.86 16.38 15.13
N HIS A 240 -4.24 17.55 15.24
CA HIS A 240 -3.25 18.04 14.28
C HIS A 240 -1.90 18.25 14.96
N GLU A 241 -0.88 17.60 14.42
CA GLU A 241 0.50 17.73 14.91
C GLU A 241 1.29 18.68 14.01
N LEU A 242 1.93 19.68 14.62
CA LEU A 242 2.84 20.59 13.96
C LEU A 242 4.23 20.46 14.61
N SER A 243 5.08 19.66 13.98
CA SER A 243 6.51 19.56 14.32
C SER A 243 7.33 20.58 13.53
N HIS A 244 8.47 20.98 14.10
CA HIS A 244 9.46 21.84 13.47
C HIS A 244 10.02 21.28 12.15
N GLU A 245 10.01 19.96 11.96
CA GLU A 245 10.58 19.28 10.78
C GLU A 245 9.69 19.35 9.53
N HIS A 246 8.39 19.67 9.66
CA HIS A 246 7.41 19.39 8.60
C HIS A 246 6.57 20.59 8.13
N THR A 247 6.76 21.79 8.71
CA THR A 247 5.94 22.95 8.33
C THR A 247 6.68 24.27 8.56
N SER A 248 7.42 24.73 7.56
CA SER A 248 8.00 26.09 7.55
C SER A 248 7.10 27.13 6.89
N ASP A 249 6.10 26.70 6.11
CA ASP A 249 5.20 27.60 5.40
C ASP A 249 3.96 27.96 6.25
N ARG A 250 3.78 29.27 6.48
CA ARG A 250 2.63 29.86 7.17
C ARG A 250 1.30 29.43 6.56
N ARG A 251 1.23 29.24 5.23
CA ARG A 251 -0.01 28.82 4.55
C ARG A 251 -0.41 27.41 4.97
N GLN A 252 0.55 26.49 5.04
CA GLN A 252 0.32 25.10 5.47
C GLN A 252 -0.07 25.02 6.94
N VAL A 253 0.60 25.81 7.80
CA VAL A 253 0.24 25.92 9.22
C VAL A 253 -1.21 26.37 9.34
N LYS A 254 -1.58 27.49 8.71
CA LYS A 254 -2.95 28.02 8.72
C LYS A 254 -3.98 26.97 8.27
N GLU A 255 -3.69 26.25 7.20
CA GLU A 255 -4.62 25.25 6.66
C GLU A 255 -4.89 24.09 7.61
N LYS A 256 -3.87 23.68 8.38
CA LYS A 256 -3.99 22.60 9.37
C LYS A 256 -4.73 23.04 10.64
N ILE A 257 -4.53 24.28 11.11
CA ILE A 257 -5.09 24.73 12.40
C ILE A 257 -6.32 25.61 12.31
N LYS A 258 -6.72 26.09 11.12
CA LYS A 258 -7.87 27.02 10.96
C LYS A 258 -9.17 26.52 11.57
N ASN A 259 -9.38 25.20 11.57
CA ASN A 259 -10.63 24.56 12.01
C ASN A 259 -10.52 23.95 13.42
N CYS A 260 -9.42 24.17 14.14
CA CYS A 260 -9.25 23.67 15.50
C CYS A 260 -9.96 24.56 16.52
N ASP A 261 -10.54 23.96 17.55
CA ASP A 261 -11.16 24.67 18.68
C ASP A 261 -10.11 25.11 19.70
N PHE A 262 -9.00 24.36 19.83
CA PHE A 262 -7.85 24.74 20.65
C PHE A 262 -6.53 24.50 19.93
N VAL A 263 -5.58 25.41 20.13
CA VAL A 263 -4.20 25.29 19.65
C VAL A 263 -3.26 25.41 20.84
N PHE A 264 -2.68 24.30 21.28
CA PHE A 264 -1.74 24.29 22.41
C PHE A 264 -0.30 24.37 21.91
N VAL A 265 0.42 25.36 22.42
CA VAL A 265 1.84 25.61 22.11
C VAL A 265 2.69 25.10 23.25
N ILE A 266 3.40 23.98 23.04
CA ILE A 266 4.31 23.40 24.03
C ILE A 266 5.63 24.17 23.99
N THR A 267 5.93 24.89 25.06
CA THR A 267 7.19 25.62 25.19
C THR A 267 8.37 24.65 25.37
N GLY A 268 9.55 24.99 24.84
CA GLY A 268 10.78 24.21 24.98
C GLY A 268 11.34 23.64 23.69
N TYR A 269 10.51 23.39 22.66
CA TYR A 269 10.96 22.83 21.37
C TYR A 269 10.08 23.32 20.22
N ILE A 270 10.03 24.63 20.01
CA ILE A 270 9.33 25.25 18.88
C ILE A 270 10.29 26.17 18.15
N SER A 271 10.31 26.11 16.81
CA SER A 271 11.09 27.06 16.03
C SER A 271 10.46 28.46 16.17
N HIS A 272 11.30 29.49 16.26
CA HIS A 272 10.82 30.88 16.34
C HIS A 272 9.84 31.22 15.20
N LYS A 273 10.13 30.74 13.99
CA LYS A 273 9.26 30.92 12.83
C LYS A 273 7.87 30.31 13.00
N LEU A 274 7.77 29.10 13.57
CA LEU A 274 6.49 28.43 13.80
C LEU A 274 5.71 29.13 14.91
N HIS A 275 6.38 29.51 16.00
CA HIS A 275 5.80 30.29 17.09
C HIS A 275 5.22 31.62 16.57
N ASP A 276 6.02 32.40 15.85
CA ASP A 276 5.60 33.70 15.31
C ASP A 276 4.47 33.55 14.28
N SER A 277 4.48 32.47 13.50
CA SER A 277 3.40 32.18 12.56
C SER A 277 2.08 31.91 13.26
N VAL A 278 2.09 31.12 14.35
CA VAL A 278 0.88 30.85 15.15
C VAL A 278 0.40 32.12 15.87
N MET A 279 1.30 32.89 16.46
CA MET A 279 0.93 34.15 17.14
C MET A 279 0.38 35.18 16.16
N GLN A 280 0.99 35.36 14.99
CA GLN A 280 0.45 36.26 13.96
C GLN A 280 -0.86 35.77 13.34
N LEU A 281 -1.19 34.47 13.42
CA LEU A 281 -2.50 33.95 13.00
C LEU A 281 -3.56 34.22 14.07
N ARG A 282 -3.18 34.15 15.35
CA ARG A 282 -4.00 34.59 16.48
C ARG A 282 -4.31 36.08 16.41
N ASP A 283 -3.29 36.94 16.26
CA ASP A 283 -3.45 38.40 16.26
C ASP A 283 -4.31 38.92 15.10
N LYS A 284 -4.46 38.12 14.04
CA LYS A 284 -5.29 38.43 12.86
C LYS A 284 -6.68 37.79 12.91
N ASP A 285 -7.05 37.17 14.03
CA ASP A 285 -8.28 36.40 14.21
C ASP A 285 -8.52 35.38 13.07
N ALA A 286 -7.43 34.80 12.56
CA ALA A 286 -7.48 33.85 11.44
C ALA A 286 -7.71 32.40 11.88
N LEU A 287 -7.87 32.18 13.19
CA LEU A 287 -8.10 30.89 13.84
C LEU A 287 -9.48 30.92 14.51
N LYS A 288 -10.23 29.83 14.38
CA LYS A 288 -11.54 29.68 15.04
C LYS A 288 -11.40 29.55 16.57
N GLY A 289 -10.33 28.89 17.01
CA GLY A 289 -10.11 28.48 18.40
C GLY A 289 -9.11 29.33 19.18
N ASP A 290 -9.02 29.03 20.48
CA ASP A 290 -8.11 29.71 21.42
C ASP A 290 -6.67 29.15 21.29
N VAL A 291 -5.68 30.05 21.28
CA VAL A 291 -4.25 29.67 21.31
C VAL A 291 -3.74 29.75 22.74
N VAL A 292 -3.33 28.61 23.29
CA VAL A 292 -2.90 28.48 24.69
C VAL A 292 -1.43 28.09 24.74
N ARG A 293 -0.64 28.86 25.49
CA ARG A 293 0.77 28.55 25.72
C ARG A 293 0.90 27.68 26.97
N LEU A 294 1.56 26.54 26.83
CA LEU A 294 1.80 25.60 27.92
C LEU A 294 3.22 25.82 28.47
N ASP A 295 3.33 26.07 29.78
CA ASP A 295 4.61 26.32 30.43
C ASP A 295 5.31 25.03 30.89
N ASN A 296 4.60 23.89 30.88
CA ASN A 296 5.16 22.59 31.21
C ASN A 296 5.87 21.94 29.99
N HIS A 297 6.99 21.25 30.25
CA HIS A 297 7.79 20.60 29.20
C HIS A 297 7.69 19.06 29.23
N GLY A 298 7.26 18.50 30.37
CA GLY A 298 7.04 17.06 30.54
C GLY A 298 5.67 16.62 30.05
N ALA A 299 5.56 15.40 29.52
CA ALA A 299 4.30 14.87 28.95
C ALA A 299 3.14 14.91 29.95
N THR A 300 3.38 14.54 31.21
CA THR A 300 2.37 14.59 32.28
C THR A 300 1.91 16.01 32.60
N GLY A 301 2.83 16.98 32.61
CA GLY A 301 2.52 18.38 32.88
C GLY A 301 1.71 19.00 31.75
N VAL A 302 2.14 18.75 30.50
CA VAL A 302 1.42 19.19 29.28
C VAL A 302 0.00 18.62 29.27
N LEU A 303 -0.17 17.32 29.52
CA LEU A 303 -1.48 16.68 29.55
C LEU A 303 -2.39 17.30 30.62
N ARG A 304 -1.86 17.54 31.83
CA ARG A 304 -2.61 18.16 32.93
C ARG A 304 -3.09 19.57 32.56
N ASP A 305 -2.24 20.39 31.95
CA ASP A 305 -2.59 21.76 31.59
C ASP A 305 -3.67 21.78 30.49
N ILE A 306 -3.55 20.90 29.48
CA ILE A 306 -4.55 20.76 28.41
C ILE A 306 -5.92 20.41 29.01
N LEU A 307 -5.98 19.36 29.84
CA LEU A 307 -7.23 18.89 30.43
C LEU A 307 -7.83 19.93 31.37
N THR A 308 -7.00 20.60 32.17
CA THR A 308 -7.44 21.69 33.05
C THR A 308 -8.07 22.81 32.25
N TYR A 309 -7.41 23.24 31.17
CA TYR A 309 -7.92 24.31 30.31
C TYR A 309 -9.24 23.93 29.64
N VAL A 310 -9.33 22.71 29.09
CA VAL A 310 -10.55 22.24 28.44
C VAL A 310 -11.70 22.09 29.45
N ALA A 311 -11.44 21.54 30.64
CA ALA A 311 -12.44 21.41 31.70
C ALA A 311 -13.01 22.76 32.14
N HIS A 312 -12.18 23.82 32.18
CA HIS A 312 -12.65 25.18 32.47
C HIS A 312 -13.51 25.77 31.35
N ARG A 313 -13.27 25.39 30.09
CA ARG A 313 -13.98 25.95 28.93
C ARG A 313 -15.27 25.20 28.60
N PHE A 314 -15.28 23.90 28.85
CA PHE A 314 -16.40 22.99 28.64
C PHE A 314 -16.68 22.22 29.95
N PRO A 315 -17.27 22.88 30.96
CA PRO A 315 -17.70 22.16 32.16
C PRO A 315 -18.72 21.09 31.73
N SER A 316 -18.48 19.84 32.12
CA SER A 316 -19.42 18.76 31.83
C SER A 316 -20.78 19.11 32.42
N ALA A 317 -21.83 18.95 31.62
CA ALA A 317 -23.20 19.31 32.01
C ALA A 317 -23.73 18.53 33.23
N GLU A 318 -22.99 17.51 33.70
CA GLU A 318 -23.33 16.65 34.84
C GLU A 318 -22.81 17.18 36.19
N ALA A 319 -22.07 18.29 36.23
CA ALA A 319 -21.54 18.89 37.46
C ALA A 319 -22.33 20.11 37.97
N SER A 320 -23.55 20.35 37.45
CA SER A 320 -24.48 21.40 37.90
C SER A 320 -25.75 20.82 38.51
#